data_AF-A0A356WG30-F1
#
_entry.id   AF-A0A356WG30-F1
#
_cell.length_a   1.000
_cell.length_b   1.000
_cell.length_c   1.000
_cell.angle_alpha   90.00
_cell.angle_beta   90.00
_cell.angle_gamma   90.00
#
_symmetry.space_group_name_H-M   'P 1'
#
loop_
_entity.id
_entity.type
_entity.pdbx_description
1 polymer ?
#
loop_
_entity_poly.entity_id
_entity_poly.type
_entity_poly.pdbx_seq_one_letter_code
_entity_poly.pdbx_strand_id
1 'polypeptide(L)'
;GIITGDLEAISRDQLRTWWGPQVDGWSHIKTYRITHAGPEQLPPFNPKQKVSLGNGLFVCGDHRDTGSIQGALYSGRRCGQAVAASLA
;
A
#
# COMPACT_ATOMS: atom_id res chain seq x y z
N GLY A 1 4.03 -10.84 4.85
CA GLY A 1 3.90 -12.31 5.00
C GLY A 1 3.35 -12.92 3.72
N ILE A 2 3.75 -14.16 3.39
CA ILE A 2 3.21 -14.88 2.23
C ILE A 2 2.04 -15.74 2.70
N ILE A 3 0.84 -15.48 2.20
CA ILE A 3 -0.33 -16.33 2.47
C ILE A 3 -0.39 -17.42 1.39
N THR A 4 -0.34 -18.68 1.83
CA THR A 4 -0.40 -19.88 0.98
C THR A 4 -1.80 -20.48 0.95
N GLY A 5 -2.03 -21.43 0.04
CA GLY A 5 -3.33 -22.11 -0.11
C GLY A 5 -4.26 -21.42 -1.10
N ASP A 6 -5.49 -21.95 -1.21
CA ASP A 6 -6.52 -21.39 -2.08
C ASP A 6 -7.22 -20.20 -1.42
N LEU A 7 -6.75 -19.00 -1.75
CA LEU A 7 -7.30 -17.75 -1.21
C LEU A 7 -8.75 -17.53 -1.63
N GLU A 8 -9.18 -18.07 -2.77
CA GLU A 8 -10.55 -17.94 -3.22
C GLU A 8 -11.47 -18.74 -2.31
N ALA A 9 -11.16 -20.02 -2.09
CA ALA A 9 -11.94 -20.91 -1.23
C ALA A 9 -12.01 -20.38 0.21
N ILE A 10 -10.88 -19.95 0.78
CA ILE A 10 -10.81 -19.37 2.13
C ILE A 10 -11.67 -18.10 2.22
N SER A 11 -11.58 -17.23 1.21
CA SER A 11 -12.39 -16.01 1.16
C SER A 11 -13.87 -16.36 1.05
N ARG A 12 -14.24 -17.30 0.17
CA ARG A 12 -15.62 -17.74 -0.03
C ARG A 12 -16.25 -18.26 1.25
N ASP A 13 -15.53 -19.08 2.02
CA ASP A 13 -16.00 -19.58 3.31
C ASP A 13 -16.25 -18.45 4.30
N GLN A 14 -15.34 -17.48 4.39
CA GLN A 14 -15.52 -16.30 5.24
C GLN A 14 -16.71 -15.44 4.78
N LEU A 15 -16.84 -15.16 3.48
CA LEU A 15 -17.93 -14.38 2.93
C LEU A 15 -19.28 -15.07 3.21
N ARG A 16 -19.36 -16.41 3.14
CA ARG A 16 -20.60 -17.15 3.49
C ARG A 16 -21.07 -16.83 4.91
N THR A 17 -20.17 -16.56 5.85
CA THR A 17 -20.54 -16.20 7.24
C THR A 17 -21.21 -14.82 7.36
N TRP A 18 -20.95 -13.90 6.43
CA TRP A 18 -21.51 -12.53 6.47
C TRP A 18 -22.72 -12.37 5.57
N TRP A 19 -22.73 -13.04 4.40
CA TRP A 19 -23.78 -12.87 3.38
C TRP A 19 -24.66 -14.12 3.17
N GLY A 20 -24.33 -15.24 3.78
CA GLY A 20 -25.11 -16.48 3.68
C GLY A 20 -24.96 -17.20 2.32
N PRO A 21 -25.90 -18.09 1.96
CA PRO A 21 -25.74 -19.03 0.84
C PRO A 21 -25.71 -18.38 -0.55
N GLN A 22 -26.12 -17.11 -0.68
CA GLN A 22 -26.04 -16.38 -1.96
C GLN A 22 -24.61 -16.30 -2.52
N VAL A 23 -23.61 -16.37 -1.62
CA VAL A 23 -22.19 -16.37 -2.00
C VAL A 23 -21.87 -17.55 -2.92
N ASP A 24 -22.54 -18.69 -2.77
CA ASP A 24 -22.29 -19.88 -3.60
C ASP A 24 -22.68 -19.67 -5.07
N GLY A 25 -23.54 -18.68 -5.35
CA GLY A 25 -23.87 -18.26 -6.72
C GLY A 25 -22.90 -17.26 -7.34
N TRP A 26 -21.92 -16.75 -6.59
CA TRP A 26 -20.97 -15.74 -7.10
C TRP A 26 -19.89 -16.39 -7.98
N SER A 27 -19.73 -15.85 -9.20
CA SER A 27 -18.62 -16.22 -10.09
C SER A 27 -17.34 -15.52 -9.66
N HIS A 28 -16.30 -16.30 -9.39
CA HIS A 28 -14.96 -15.75 -9.17
C HIS A 28 -14.43 -15.12 -10.45
N ILE A 29 -13.88 -13.90 -10.34
CA ILE A 29 -13.27 -13.20 -11.47
C ILE A 29 -11.75 -13.37 -11.43
N LYS A 30 -11.12 -13.05 -10.28
CA LYS A 30 -9.67 -13.11 -10.14
C LYS A 30 -9.21 -13.05 -8.69
N THR A 31 -8.07 -13.68 -8.44
CA THR A 31 -7.30 -13.57 -7.19
C THR A 31 -5.91 -13.04 -7.52
N TYR A 32 -5.45 -12.05 -6.76
CA TYR A 32 -4.11 -11.48 -6.90
C TYR A 32 -3.31 -11.71 -5.62
N ARG A 33 -2.10 -12.25 -5.76
CA ARG A 33 -1.11 -12.34 -4.67
C ARG A 33 -0.09 -11.23 -4.87
N ILE A 34 -0.08 -10.27 -3.95
CA ILE A 34 0.83 -9.12 -4.00
C ILE A 34 1.71 -9.17 -2.75
N THR A 35 2.93 -9.70 -2.91
CA THR A 35 3.85 -9.97 -1.78
C THR A 35 4.20 -8.72 -0.96
N HIS A 36 4.27 -7.55 -1.63
CA HIS A 36 4.58 -6.26 -1.03
C HIS A 36 3.47 -5.26 -1.37
N ALA A 37 2.23 -5.57 -0.96
CA ALA A 37 1.05 -4.78 -1.31
C ALA A 37 1.03 -3.36 -0.71
N GLY A 38 1.75 -3.15 0.39
CA GLY A 38 1.90 -1.85 1.03
C GLY A 38 3.04 -1.84 2.04
N PRO A 39 3.45 -0.66 2.50
CA PRO A 39 4.48 -0.52 3.53
C PRO A 39 3.95 -0.95 4.89
N GLU A 40 4.81 -1.51 5.72
CA GLU A 40 4.50 -1.73 7.13
C GLU A 40 4.53 -0.38 7.89
N GLN A 41 3.46 -0.09 8.62
CA GLN A 41 3.34 1.11 9.46
C GLN A 41 3.22 0.71 10.94
N LEU A 42 4.33 0.27 11.51
CA LEU A 42 4.39 -0.16 12.91
C LEU A 42 4.45 1.04 13.88
N PRO A 43 3.87 0.94 15.09
CA PRO A 43 4.12 1.90 16.15
C PRO A 43 5.61 1.89 16.62
N PRO A 44 6.20 3.06 16.94
CA PRO A 44 5.62 4.40 16.79
C PRO A 44 5.56 4.84 15.32
N PHE A 45 4.42 5.39 14.91
CA PHE A 45 4.22 5.84 13.54
C PHE A 45 4.89 7.20 13.29
N ASN A 46 5.76 7.25 12.29
CA ASN A 46 6.55 8.44 11.95
C ASN A 46 6.27 8.91 10.50
N PRO A 47 5.18 9.67 10.27
CA PRO A 47 4.85 10.22 8.95
C PRO A 47 5.85 11.31 8.53
N LYS A 48 5.71 11.80 7.30
CA LYS A 48 6.53 12.87 6.73
C LYS A 48 8.03 12.61 6.82
N GLN A 49 8.46 11.39 6.54
CA GLN A 49 9.88 11.07 6.49
C GLN A 49 10.61 11.92 5.43
N LYS A 50 11.93 12.09 5.60
CA LYS A 50 12.79 12.93 4.73
C LYS A 50 12.64 12.54 3.25
N VAL A 51 12.52 13.52 2.34
CA VAL A 51 12.43 13.25 0.90
C VAL A 51 13.74 13.50 0.15
N SER A 52 14.67 14.22 0.75
CA SER A 52 16.06 14.30 0.27
C SER A 52 16.93 13.40 1.14
N LEU A 53 17.72 12.55 0.47
CA LEU A 53 18.69 11.65 1.10
C LEU A 53 20.12 12.20 1.03
N GLY A 54 20.30 13.42 0.52
CA GLY A 54 21.60 14.02 0.25
C GLY A 54 22.16 13.60 -1.12
N ASN A 55 23.28 14.23 -1.52
CA ASN A 55 24.00 13.91 -2.77
C ASN A 55 23.12 13.92 -4.04
N GLY A 56 22.13 14.82 -4.11
CA GLY A 56 21.19 14.89 -5.23
C GLY A 56 20.19 13.73 -5.31
N LEU A 57 20.14 12.85 -4.31
CA LEU A 57 19.19 11.73 -4.27
C LEU A 57 17.91 12.11 -3.52
N PHE A 58 16.77 11.83 -4.15
CA PHE A 58 15.45 12.10 -3.59
C PHE A 58 14.57 10.86 -3.66
N VAL A 59 13.66 10.73 -2.69
CA VAL A 59 12.74 9.58 -2.55
C VAL A 59 11.35 10.06 -2.19
N CYS A 60 10.35 9.44 -2.81
CA CYS A 60 8.94 9.61 -2.50
C CYS A 60 8.18 8.28 -2.62
N GLY A 61 6.97 8.24 -2.08
CA GLY A 61 6.14 7.05 -1.99
C GLY A 61 5.33 7.05 -0.70
N ASP A 62 4.33 6.18 -0.63
CA ASP A 62 3.50 5.97 0.56
C ASP A 62 4.33 5.64 1.82
N HIS A 63 5.43 4.91 1.67
CA HIS A 63 6.39 4.63 2.74
C HIS A 63 7.11 5.88 3.30
N ARG A 64 7.07 7.03 2.62
CA ARG A 64 7.63 8.30 3.12
C ARG A 64 6.61 9.13 3.91
N ASP A 65 5.34 8.74 3.92
CA ASP A 65 4.29 9.44 4.65
C ASP A 65 3.33 8.46 5.31
N THR A 66 2.05 8.46 4.94
CA THR A 66 1.10 7.40 5.30
C THR A 66 1.08 6.33 4.21
N GLY A 67 0.94 5.06 4.59
CA GLY A 67 0.78 3.89 3.71
C GLY A 67 -0.55 3.93 2.95
N SER A 68 -0.71 4.93 2.10
CA SER A 68 -1.93 5.23 1.37
C SER A 68 -1.61 5.96 0.07
N ILE A 69 -2.57 5.96 -0.86
CA ILE A 69 -2.49 6.72 -2.11
C ILE A 69 -2.25 8.21 -1.83
N GLN A 70 -2.93 8.78 -0.83
CA GLN A 70 -2.75 10.19 -0.47
C GLN A 70 -1.37 10.47 0.11
N GLY A 71 -0.82 9.56 0.92
CA GLY A 71 0.55 9.67 1.43
C GLY A 71 1.60 9.61 0.33
N ALA A 72 1.41 8.75 -0.68
CA ALA A 72 2.25 8.71 -1.87
C ALA A 72 2.22 10.05 -2.64
N LEU A 73 1.03 10.57 -2.95
CA LEU A 73 0.88 11.84 -3.67
C LEU A 73 1.46 13.01 -2.88
N TYR A 74 1.23 13.07 -1.57
CA TYR A 74 1.73 14.13 -0.72
C TYR A 74 3.25 14.12 -0.59
N SER A 75 3.86 12.94 -0.38
CA SER A 75 5.33 12.82 -0.37
C SER A 75 5.94 13.14 -1.74
N GLY A 76 5.27 12.76 -2.83
CA GLY A 76 5.67 13.11 -4.20
C GLY A 76 5.73 14.62 -4.41
N ARG A 77 4.69 15.36 -3.95
CA ARG A 77 4.70 16.83 -4.00
C ARG A 77 5.88 17.42 -3.22
N ARG A 78 6.11 16.98 -1.98
CA ARG A 78 7.24 17.44 -1.16
C ARG A 78 8.59 17.15 -1.82
N CYS A 79 8.73 15.98 -2.41
CA CYS A 79 9.93 15.56 -3.13
C CYS A 79 10.20 16.45 -4.34
N GLY A 80 9.19 16.68 -5.19
CA GLY A 80 9.31 17.58 -6.34
C GLY A 80 9.70 19.01 -5.94
N GLN A 81 9.13 19.54 -4.86
CA GLN A 81 9.53 20.84 -4.31
C GLN A 81 10.99 20.86 -3.84
N ALA A 82 11.45 19.81 -3.18
CA ALA A 82 12.83 19.70 -2.73
C ALA A 82 13.82 19.58 -3.90
N VAL A 83 13.47 18.83 -4.96
CA VAL A 83 14.25 18.76 -6.19
C VAL A 83 14.36 20.14 -6.83
N ALA A 84 13.23 20.83 -7.04
CA ALA A 84 13.21 22.15 -7.65
C ALA A 84 14.08 23.16 -6.88
N ALA A 85 13.99 23.15 -5.55
CA ALA A 85 14.81 24.02 -4.69
C ALA A 85 16.31 23.68 -4.73
N SER A 86 16.69 22.42 -5.00
CA SER A 86 18.11 22.02 -5.09
C SER A 86 18.80 22.37 -6.41
N LEU A 87 18.01 22.74 -7.43
CA LEU A 87 18.47 23.12 -8.76
C LEU A 87 18.51 24.64 -8.97
N ALA A 88 17.98 25.40 -8.01
CA ALA A 88 18.02 26.85 -7.99
C ALA A 88 19.32 27.33 -7.34
#